data_AF-A0A2V7SRJ9-F1
#
_entry.id   AF-A0A2V7SRJ9-F1
#
_cell.length_a   1.000
_cell.length_b   1.000
_cell.length_c   1.000
_cell.angle_alpha   90.00
_cell.angle_beta   90.00
_cell.angle_gamma   90.00
#
_symmetry.space_group_name_H-M   'P 1'
#
loop_
_entity.id
_entity.type
_entity.pdbx_description
1 polymer ?
#
loop_
_entity_poly.entity_id
_entity_poly.type
_entity_poly.pdbx_seq_one_letter_code
_entity_poly.pdbx_strand_id
1 'polypeptide(L)'
;SLDPLRSPSRGLPALGLALLKKAVEVGAIVCVQRAFGVHLPISAAVLVLAVLNLATLLPIVPGNVGVFEGAVVFALTPLGVPLEQALGIAVVQHLCYFIALALPGLLAAMRDR
;
A
#
# COMPACT_ATOMS: atom_id res chain seq x y z
N SER A 1 25.83 8.05 -7.95
CA SER A 1 26.16 6.64 -8.25
C SER A 1 24.97 6.00 -8.95
N LEU A 2 24.97 5.98 -10.29
CA LEU A 2 23.98 5.28 -11.12
C LEU A 2 24.38 3.81 -11.37
N ASP A 3 25.25 3.25 -10.52
CA ASP A 3 25.74 1.88 -10.59
C ASP A 3 24.65 0.79 -10.60
N PRO A 4 23.46 0.99 -9.99
CA PRO A 4 22.36 0.01 -10.09
C PRO A 4 21.80 -0.16 -11.51
N LEU A 5 21.96 0.83 -12.40
CA LEU A 5 21.45 0.78 -13.78
C LEU A 5 22.41 0.06 -14.74
N ARG A 6 23.61 -0.35 -14.29
CA ARG A 6 24.67 -0.91 -15.15
C ARG A 6 24.91 -2.42 -15.02
N SER A 7 24.22 -3.11 -14.10
CA SER A 7 24.32 -4.58 -13.99
C SER A 7 22.98 -5.26 -14.32
N PRO A 8 22.70 -5.61 -15.58
CA PRO A 8 21.47 -6.31 -15.97
C PRO A 8 21.26 -7.63 -15.20
N SER A 9 22.33 -8.23 -14.69
CA SER A 9 22.28 -9.45 -13.86
C SER A 9 21.70 -9.26 -12.45
N ARG A 10 21.56 -8.03 -11.95
CA ARG A 10 20.94 -7.75 -10.63
C ARG A 10 19.50 -7.22 -10.74
N GLY A 11 19.02 -6.96 -11.95
CA GLY A 11 17.66 -6.45 -12.18
C GLY A 11 16.57 -7.50 -11.91
N LEU A 12 16.81 -8.76 -12.28
CA LEU A 12 15.85 -9.84 -12.13
C LEU A 12 15.48 -10.15 -10.66
N PRO A 13 16.43 -10.35 -9.72
CA PRO A 13 16.09 -10.56 -8.31
C PRO A 13 15.41 -9.34 -7.68
N ALA A 14 15.81 -8.12 -8.07
CA ALA A 14 15.17 -6.90 -7.59
C ALA A 14 13.72 -6.77 -8.06
N LEU A 15 13.45 -7.10 -9.33
CA LEU A 15 12.08 -7.16 -9.87
C LEU A 15 11.25 -8.22 -9.15
N GLY A 16 11.81 -9.42 -8.93
CA GLY A 16 11.14 -10.48 -8.18
C GLY A 16 10.74 -10.03 -6.77
N LEU A 17 11.65 -9.36 -6.05
CA LEU A 17 11.36 -8.83 -4.72
C LEU A 17 10.31 -7.71 -4.76
N ALA A 18 10.37 -6.82 -5.75
CA ALA A 18 9.38 -5.76 -5.93
C ALA A 18 7.98 -6.33 -6.20
N LEU A 19 7.87 -7.35 -7.06
CA LEU A 19 6.62 -8.03 -7.35
C LEU A 19 6.08 -8.77 -6.12
N LEU A 20 6.94 -9.45 -5.37
CA LEU A 20 6.56 -10.11 -4.13
C LEU A 20 6.01 -9.09 -3.11
N LYS A 21 6.70 -7.96 -2.94
CA LYS A 21 6.25 -6.87 -2.08
C LYS A 21 4.87 -6.36 -2.51
N LYS A 22 4.64 -6.18 -3.82
CA LYS A 22 3.33 -5.76 -4.34
C LYS A 22 2.25 -6.82 -4.12
N ALA A 23 2.57 -8.10 -4.27
CA ALA A 23 1.63 -9.19 -3.98
C ALA A 23 1.23 -9.21 -2.49
N VAL A 24 2.17 -8.98 -1.58
CA VAL A 24 1.89 -8.83 -0.14
C VAL A 24 0.99 -7.62 0.13
N GLU A 25 1.23 -6.48 -0.52
CA GLU A 25 0.35 -5.30 -0.41
C GLU A 25 -1.08 -5.61 -0.88
N VAL A 26 -1.25 -6.28 -2.03
CA VAL A 26 -2.57 -6.72 -2.51
C VAL A 26 -3.23 -7.65 -1.50
N GLY A 27 -2.49 -8.62 -0.95
CA GLY A 27 -3.00 -9.52 0.08
C GLY A 27 -3.51 -8.78 1.32
N ALA A 28 -2.74 -7.80 1.81
CA ALA A 28 -3.14 -6.96 2.94
C ALA A 28 -4.42 -6.17 2.65
N ILE A 29 -4.52 -5.55 1.46
CA ILE A 29 -5.72 -4.82 1.02
C ILE A 29 -6.94 -5.75 1.01
N VAL A 30 -6.81 -6.96 0.46
CA VAL A 30 -7.90 -7.96 0.45
C VAL A 30 -8.30 -8.37 1.87
N CYS A 31 -7.34 -8.59 2.76
CA CYS A 31 -7.61 -8.94 4.15
C CYS A 31 -8.39 -7.84 4.87
N VAL A 32 -7.99 -6.57 4.71
CA VAL A 32 -8.73 -5.44 5.30
C VAL A 32 -10.13 -5.36 4.70
N GLN A 33 -10.29 -5.39 3.38
CA GLN A 33 -11.62 -5.36 2.74
C GLN A 33 -12.54 -6.46 3.28
N ARG A 34 -12.03 -7.70 3.40
CA ARG A 34 -12.78 -8.82 3.97
C ARG A 34 -13.13 -8.64 5.45
N ALA A 35 -12.24 -8.04 6.25
CA ALA A 35 -12.50 -7.72 7.65
C ALA A 35 -13.68 -6.74 7.80
N PHE A 36 -13.91 -5.88 6.79
CA PHE A 36 -15.06 -4.99 6.72
C PHE A 36 -16.27 -5.61 6.00
N GLY A 37 -16.24 -6.90 5.62
CA GLY A 37 -17.33 -7.57 4.92
C GLY A 37 -17.41 -7.28 3.42
N VAL A 38 -16.41 -6.61 2.84
CA VAL A 38 -16.35 -6.30 1.40
C VAL A 38 -15.71 -7.46 0.64
N HIS A 39 -16.50 -8.07 -0.25
CA HIS A 39 -16.11 -9.23 -1.04
C HIS A 39 -16.00 -8.86 -2.53
N LEU A 40 -14.94 -8.13 -2.87
CA LEU A 40 -14.65 -7.73 -4.24
C LEU A 40 -13.65 -8.69 -4.91
N PRO A 41 -13.64 -8.76 -6.25
CA PRO A 41 -12.60 -9.48 -6.97
C PRO A 41 -11.21 -8.89 -6.67
N ILE A 42 -10.16 -9.72 -6.79
CA ILE A 42 -8.77 -9.29 -6.53
C ILE A 42 -8.37 -8.08 -7.38
N SER A 43 -8.96 -7.92 -8.57
CA SER A 43 -8.77 -6.73 -9.41
C SER A 43 -9.12 -5.42 -8.72
N ALA A 44 -10.08 -5.40 -7.79
CA ALA A 44 -10.40 -4.21 -6.99
C ALA A 44 -9.26 -3.85 -6.03
N ALA A 45 -8.62 -4.83 -5.38
CA ALA A 45 -7.46 -4.59 -4.53
C ALA A 45 -6.25 -4.11 -5.34
N VAL A 46 -6.07 -4.64 -6.56
CA VAL A 46 -5.05 -4.17 -7.49
C VAL A 46 -5.32 -2.73 -7.93
N LEU A 47 -6.58 -2.37 -8.20
CA LEU A 47 -6.99 -1.00 -8.50
C LEU A 47 -6.68 -0.05 -7.33
N VAL A 48 -7.06 -0.42 -6.11
CA VAL A 48 -6.74 0.35 -4.89
C VAL A 48 -5.23 0.57 -4.78
N LEU A 49 -4.43 -0.48 -4.97
CA LEU A 49 -2.97 -0.38 -4.94
C LEU A 49 -2.43 0.53 -6.05
N ALA A 50 -2.97 0.47 -7.26
CA ALA A 50 -2.55 1.30 -8.38
C ALA A 50 -2.86 2.79 -8.13
N VAL A 51 -4.08 3.09 -7.68
CA VAL A 51 -4.51 4.44 -7.32
C VAL A 51 -3.66 4.97 -6.17
N LEU A 52 -3.41 4.16 -5.14
CA LEU A 52 -2.53 4.54 -4.03
C LEU A 52 -1.13 4.88 -4.51
N ASN A 53 -0.51 4.01 -5.30
CA ASN A 53 0.84 4.27 -5.82
C ASN A 53 0.88 5.62 -6.55
N LEU A 54 -0.12 5.92 -7.38
CA LEU A 54 -0.22 7.21 -8.10
C LEU A 54 -0.45 8.40 -7.15
N ALA A 55 -1.38 8.28 -6.21
CA ALA A 55 -1.75 9.36 -5.29
C ALA A 55 -0.59 9.70 -4.33
N THR A 56 0.19 8.71 -3.93
CA THR A 56 1.33 8.88 -3.00
C THR A 56 2.66 9.11 -3.71
N LEU A 57 2.69 9.25 -5.05
CA LEU A 57 3.92 9.54 -5.79
C LEU A 57 4.58 10.84 -5.32
N LEU A 58 3.77 11.86 -5.05
CA LEU A 58 4.21 13.14 -4.53
C LEU A 58 3.94 13.19 -3.03
N PRO A 59 4.95 13.38 -2.17
CA PRO A 59 4.75 13.53 -0.74
C PRO A 59 4.22 14.96 -0.46
N ILE A 60 2.91 15.16 -0.65
CA ILE A 60 2.27 16.48 -0.53
C ILE A 60 2.08 16.86 0.94
N VAL A 61 1.81 15.89 1.81
CA VAL A 61 1.52 16.09 3.24
C VAL A 61 2.24 15.06 4.12
N PRO A 62 2.51 15.37 5.41
CA PRO A 62 3.16 14.43 6.32
C PRO A 62 2.43 13.10 6.37
N GLY A 63 3.13 12.01 6.02
CA GLY A 63 2.58 10.66 6.02
C GLY A 63 1.43 10.42 5.03
N ASN A 64 1.18 11.31 4.06
CA ASN A 64 0.06 11.21 3.10
C ASN A 64 -1.33 11.06 3.75
N VAL A 65 -1.50 11.57 4.97
CA VAL A 65 -2.80 11.58 5.66
C VAL A 65 -3.82 12.42 4.86
N GLY A 66 -4.99 11.87 4.63
CA GLY A 66 -6.03 12.43 3.77
C GLY A 66 -5.86 12.05 2.30
N VAL A 67 -4.64 12.07 1.76
CA VAL A 67 -4.35 11.66 0.37
C VAL A 67 -4.53 10.14 0.21
N PHE A 68 -3.99 9.36 1.15
CA PHE A 68 -4.15 7.91 1.16
C PHE A 68 -5.62 7.52 1.30
N GLU A 69 -6.34 8.15 2.24
CA GLU A 69 -7.74 7.87 2.50
C GLU A 69 -8.61 8.22 1.30
N GLY A 70 -8.40 9.41 0.73
CA GLY A 70 -9.09 9.84 -0.48
C GLY A 70 -8.85 8.90 -1.66
N ALA A 71 -7.63 8.39 -1.83
CA ALA A 71 -7.29 7.44 -2.89
C ALA A 71 -8.04 6.10 -2.75
N VAL A 72 -8.12 5.55 -1.53
CA VAL A 72 -8.86 4.30 -1.29
C VAL A 72 -10.37 4.51 -1.48
N VAL A 73 -10.91 5.60 -0.96
CA VAL A 73 -12.32 5.97 -1.14
C VAL A 73 -12.65 6.15 -2.63
N PHE A 74 -11.80 6.86 -3.37
CA PHE A 74 -11.93 7.05 -4.81
C PHE A 74 -11.92 5.72 -5.58
N ALA A 75 -11.09 4.75 -5.18
CA ALA A 75 -11.02 3.45 -5.83
C ALA A 75 -12.23 2.54 -5.51
N LEU A 76 -12.77 2.61 -4.29
CA LEU A 76 -13.80 1.67 -3.81
C LEU A 76 -15.23 2.15 -4.02
N THR A 77 -15.49 3.45 -3.93
CA THR A 77 -16.85 3.99 -4.06
C THR A 77 -17.50 3.71 -5.43
N PRO A 78 -16.80 3.78 -6.59
CA PRO A 78 -17.39 3.40 -7.87
C PRO A 78 -17.68 1.90 -8.00
N LEU A 79 -17.09 1.07 -7.13
CA LEU A 79 -17.31 -0.37 -7.07
C LEU A 79 -18.49 -0.75 -6.16
N GLY A 80 -19.26 0.24 -5.69
CA GLY A 80 -20.46 0.04 -4.87
C GLY A 80 -20.19 -0.05 -3.37
N VAL A 81 -18.96 0.21 -2.90
CA VAL A 81 -18.67 0.28 -1.47
C VAL A 81 -19.18 1.62 -0.91
N PRO A 82 -20.04 1.62 0.12
CA PRO A 82 -20.50 2.85 0.79
C PRO A 82 -19.33 3.71 1.27
N LEU A 83 -19.47 5.04 1.17
CA LEU A 83 -18.43 6.00 1.54
C LEU A 83 -17.87 5.78 2.96
N GLU A 84 -18.75 5.61 3.94
CA GLU A 84 -18.36 5.40 5.34
C GLU A 84 -17.54 4.11 5.51
N GLN A 85 -17.94 3.04 4.83
CA GLN A 85 -17.23 1.77 4.86
C GLN A 85 -15.89 1.85 4.13
N ALA A 86 -15.84 2.53 2.98
CA ALA A 86 -14.61 2.77 2.23
C ALA A 86 -13.61 3.60 3.04
N LEU A 87 -14.08 4.61 3.77
CA LEU A 87 -13.25 5.41 4.67
C LEU A 87 -12.72 4.57 5.84
N GLY A 88 -13.55 3.73 6.45
CA GLY A 88 -13.12 2.79 7.50
C GLY A 88 -12.03 1.84 7.02
N ILE A 89 -12.20 1.25 5.83
CA ILE A 89 -11.18 0.42 5.16
C ILE A 89 -9.90 1.24 4.95
N ALA A 90 -10.03 2.47 4.46
CA ALA A 90 -8.90 3.32 4.15
C ALA A 90 -8.05 3.63 5.38
N VAL A 91 -8.67 4.01 6.50
CA VAL A 91 -7.99 4.34 7.76
C VAL A 91 -7.27 3.11 8.32
N VAL A 92 -7.94 1.96 8.38
CA VAL A 92 -7.31 0.73 8.89
C VAL A 92 -6.15 0.30 7.99
N GLN A 93 -6.34 0.37 6.67
CA GLN A 93 -5.30 0.05 5.71
C GLN A 93 -4.10 0.99 5.81
N HIS A 94 -4.34 2.29 6.02
CA HIS A 94 -3.27 3.27 6.18
C HIS A 94 -2.48 3.02 7.47
N LEU A 95 -3.16 2.70 8.56
CA LEU A 95 -2.51 2.34 9.82
C LEU A 95 -1.65 1.07 9.66
N CYS A 96 -2.17 0.02 9.01
CA CYS A 96 -1.40 -1.18 8.71
C CYS A 96 -0.17 -0.88 7.85
N TYR A 97 -0.32 -0.05 6.83
CA TYR A 97 0.79 0.41 5.99
C TYR A 97 1.85 1.15 6.80
N PHE A 98 1.42 2.09 7.65
CA PHE A 98 2.30 2.88 8.49
C PHE A 98 3.08 2.01 9.48
N ILE A 99 2.43 1.02 10.11
CA ILE A 99 3.08 0.05 10.99
C ILE A 99 4.12 -0.78 10.22
N ALA A 100 3.75 -1.30 9.04
CA ALA A 100 4.68 -2.09 8.22
C ALA A 100 5.91 -1.29 7.79
N LEU A 101 5.76 0.02 7.59
CA LEU A 101 6.86 0.93 7.25
C LEU A 101 7.71 1.29 8.47
N ALA A 102 7.10 1.63 9.60
CA ALA A 102 7.80 2.15 10.77
C ALA A 102 8.47 1.06 11.62
N LEU A 103 7.85 -0.13 11.72
CA LEU A 103 8.28 -1.18 12.64
C LEU A 103 9.72 -1.69 12.39
N PRO A 104 10.15 -2.01 11.15
CA PRO A 104 11.51 -2.47 10.91
C PRO A 104 12.56 -1.42 11.30
N GLY A 105 12.28 -0.13 11.03
CA GLY A 105 13.16 0.98 11.39
C GLY A 105 13.28 1.16 12.90
N LEU A 106 12.16 1.06 13.63
CA LEU A 106 12.15 1.15 15.08
C LEU A 106 12.93 -0.01 15.73
N LEU A 107 12.71 -1.24 15.25
CA LEU A 107 13.43 -2.43 15.75
C LEU A 107 14.94 -2.33 15.51
N ALA A 108 15.37 -1.81 14.37
CA ALA A 108 16.78 -1.56 14.10
C ALA A 108 17.35 -0.50 15.06
N ALA A 109 16.65 0.63 15.24
CA ALA A 109 17.08 1.69 16.15
C ALA A 109 17.16 1.24 17.62
N MET A 110 16.32 0.28 18.04
CA MET A 110 16.38 -0.33 19.37
C MET A 110 17.52 -1.34 19.52
N ARG A 111 17.99 -1.94 18.41
CA ARG A 111 19.10 -2.91 18.42
C ARG A 111 20.46 -2.23 18.52
N ASP A 112 20.57 -1.00 18.04
CA ASP A 112 21.81 -0.20 18.01
C ASP A 112 22.01 0.66 19.29
N ARG A 113 21.13 0.50 20.30
CA ARG A 113 21.24 1.13 21.63
C ARG A 113 21.65 0.09 22.66
#